data_AF-A0A2S2P7W6-F1
#
_entry.id   AF-A0A2S2P7W6-F1
#
_cell.length_a   1.000
_cell.length_b   1.000
_cell.length_c   1.000
_cell.angle_alpha   90.00
_cell.angle_beta   90.00
_cell.angle_gamma   90.00
#
_symmetry.space_group_name_H-M   'P 1'
#
loop_
_entity.id
_entity.type
_entity.pdbx_description
1 polymer ?
#
loop_
_entity_poly.entity_id
_entity_poly.type
_entity_poly.pdbx_seq_one_letter_code
_entity_poly.pdbx_strand_id
1 'polypeptide(L)'
;WSEIINQNYNFKRATVENQMLKSITKNDILEFYQQKVEQAGPKRCNLTIYIRSSMNQKPEEYNHCSDSSTSDNSSLLTSDIQKIDDIHKFKTSHRLYPAHTSF
;
A
#
# COMPACT_ATOMS: atom_id res chain seq x y z
N TRP A 1 9.72 -17.04 -17.30
CA TRP A 1 8.40 -17.06 -17.98
C TRP A 1 7.52 -15.86 -17.62
N SER A 2 7.62 -15.31 -16.40
CA SER A 2 6.93 -14.09 -15.97
C SER A 2 7.07 -12.91 -16.93
N GLU A 3 8.27 -12.67 -17.48
CA GLU A 3 8.52 -11.58 -18.43
C GLU A 3 7.64 -11.66 -19.69
N ILE A 4 7.31 -12.87 -20.14
CA ILE A 4 6.48 -13.11 -21.32
C ILE A 4 5.01 -13.00 -20.95
N ILE A 5 4.59 -13.62 -19.84
CA ILE A 5 3.19 -13.61 -19.38
C ILE A 5 2.74 -12.17 -19.08
N ASN A 6 3.59 -11.40 -18.42
CA ASN A 6 3.29 -10.02 -18.03
C ASN A 6 3.60 -9.00 -19.13
N GLN A 7 4.09 -9.45 -20.31
CA GLN A 7 4.47 -8.60 -21.44
C GLN A 7 5.51 -7.52 -21.07
N ASN A 8 6.33 -7.80 -20.06
CA ASN A 8 7.40 -6.90 -19.64
C ASN A 8 8.62 -7.04 -20.56
N TYR A 9 8.91 -8.25 -21.04
CA TYR A 9 10.03 -8.60 -21.92
C TYR A 9 11.42 -8.09 -21.46
N ASN A 10 11.60 -7.81 -20.17
CA ASN A 10 12.87 -7.35 -19.63
C ASN A 10 13.72 -8.55 -19.16
N PHE A 11 14.28 -9.28 -20.12
CA PHE A 11 15.09 -10.48 -19.81
C PHE A 11 16.40 -10.17 -19.07
N LYS A 12 16.84 -8.89 -19.05
CA LYS A 12 18.03 -8.44 -18.31
C LYS A 12 17.67 -7.69 -17.02
N ARG A 13 16.42 -7.80 -16.55
CA ARG A 13 15.89 -7.10 -15.37
C ARG A 13 16.84 -7.19 -14.17
N ALA A 14 17.32 -8.39 -13.85
CA ALA A 14 18.21 -8.60 -12.71
C ALA A 14 19.51 -7.77 -12.79
N THR A 15 20.11 -7.66 -13.97
CA THR A 15 21.34 -6.88 -14.17
C THR A 15 21.07 -5.38 -14.05
N VAL A 16 20.01 -4.91 -14.72
CA VAL A 16 19.63 -3.48 -14.72
C VAL A 16 19.22 -3.02 -13.32
N GLU A 17 18.37 -3.79 -12.64
CA GLU A 17 17.92 -3.48 -11.28
C GLU A 17 19.06 -3.58 -10.26
N ASN A 18 19.98 -4.54 -10.38
CA ASN A 18 21.13 -4.62 -9.47
C ASN A 18 22.05 -3.41 -9.60
N GLN A 19 22.28 -2.95 -10.83
CA GLN A 19 23.07 -1.75 -11.08
C GLN A 19 22.39 -0.52 -10.49
N MET A 20 21.08 -0.37 -10.67
CA MET A 20 20.32 0.74 -10.10
C MET A 20 20.29 0.68 -8.57
N LEU A 21 20.07 -0.50 -7.98
CA LEU A 21 20.03 -0.70 -6.54
C LEU A 21 21.32 -0.24 -5.85
N LYS A 22 22.48 -0.46 -6.49
CA LYS A 22 23.79 0.00 -5.99
C LYS A 22 23.97 1.51 -6.02
N SER A 23 23.20 2.23 -6.84
CA SER A 23 23.24 3.70 -6.91
C SER A 23 22.31 4.39 -5.91
N ILE A 24 21.40 3.66 -5.25
CA ILE A 24 20.45 4.24 -4.30
C ILE A 24 21.17 4.68 -3.02
N THR A 25 20.87 5.90 -2.57
CA THR A 25 21.41 6.49 -1.35
C THR A 25 20.42 6.42 -0.20
N LYS A 26 20.90 6.67 1.03
CA LYS A 26 20.03 6.78 2.21
C LYS A 26 18.97 7.87 2.05
N ASN A 27 19.31 8.98 1.41
CA ASN A 27 18.39 10.11 1.23
C ASN A 27 17.24 9.73 0.30
N ASP A 28 17.51 8.95 -0.76
CA ASP A 28 16.46 8.47 -1.68
C ASP A 28 15.45 7.58 -0.94
N ILE A 29 15.93 6.72 -0.03
CA ILE A 29 15.07 5.87 0.80
C ILE A 29 14.24 6.71 1.79
N LEU A 30 14.86 7.72 2.39
CA LEU A 30 14.19 8.59 3.36
C LEU A 30 13.10 9.42 2.68
N GLU A 31 13.38 9.97 1.49
CA GLU A 31 12.39 10.67 0.67
C GLU A 31 11.26 9.73 0.25
N PHE A 32 11.59 8.52 -0.21
CA PHE A 32 10.57 7.52 -0.56
C PHE A 32 9.65 7.21 0.62
N TYR A 33 10.23 6.98 1.80
CA TYR A 33 9.47 6.71 3.02
C TYR A 33 8.53 7.87 3.36
N GLN A 34 9.06 9.09 3.43
CA GLN A 34 8.28 10.28 3.78
C GLN A 34 7.16 10.56 2.76
N GLN A 35 7.40 10.32 1.47
CA GLN A 35 6.39 10.59 0.45
C GLN A 35 5.30 9.51 0.37
N LYS A 36 5.65 8.24 0.52
CA LYS A 36 4.80 7.10 0.12
C LYS A 36 4.36 6.21 1.27
N VAL A 37 5.11 6.15 2.37
CA VAL A 37 4.92 5.16 3.44
C VAL A 37 4.45 5.82 4.74
N GLU A 38 5.10 6.93 5.12
CA GLU A 38 4.78 7.70 6.32
C GLU A 38 3.30 8.09 6.36
N GLN A 39 2.69 8.09 7.55
CA GLN A 39 1.25 8.30 7.69
C GLN A 39 0.77 9.61 7.07
N ALA A 40 1.52 10.69 7.27
CA ALA A 40 1.26 12.02 6.72
C ALA A 40 1.82 12.20 5.30
N GLY A 41 2.32 11.13 4.67
CA GLY A 41 2.95 11.17 3.37
C GLY A 41 1.96 11.60 2.28
N PRO A 42 2.27 12.64 1.48
CA PRO A 42 1.32 13.25 0.55
C PRO A 42 0.87 12.33 -0.59
N LYS A 43 1.63 11.25 -0.86
CA LYS A 43 1.35 10.28 -1.93
C LYS A 43 1.08 8.88 -1.37
N ARG A 44 0.77 8.77 -0.08
CA ARG A 44 0.42 7.50 0.56
C ARG A 44 -0.95 7.04 0.08
N CYS A 45 -1.01 5.80 -0.39
CA CYS A 45 -2.26 5.13 -0.76
C CYS A 45 -2.28 3.78 -0.04
N ASN A 46 -3.18 3.60 0.93
CA ASN A 46 -3.28 2.38 1.73
C ASN A 46 -4.66 1.73 1.54
N LEU A 47 -4.66 0.42 1.29
CA LEU A 47 -5.86 -0.40 1.22
C LEU A 47 -5.72 -1.55 2.22
N THR A 48 -6.56 -1.54 3.27
CA THR A 48 -6.53 -2.56 4.32
C THR A 48 -7.70 -3.52 4.15
N ILE A 49 -7.43 -4.82 4.17
CA ILE A 49 -8.45 -5.87 4.19
C ILE A 49 -8.50 -6.45 5.60
N TYR A 50 -9.65 -6.32 6.26
CA TYR A 50 -9.88 -6.90 7.57
C TYR A 50 -10.79 -8.12 7.44
N ILE A 51 -10.27 -9.31 7.79
CA ILE A 51 -11.00 -10.58 7.72
C ILE A 51 -11.43 -10.97 9.13
N ARG A 52 -12.74 -11.09 9.37
CA ARG A 52 -13.29 -11.49 10.67
C ARG A 52 -13.48 -13.00 10.73
N SER A 53 -13.11 -13.59 11.87
CA SER A 53 -13.48 -14.97 12.19
C SER A 53 -14.97 -15.07 12.55
N SER A 54 -15.62 -16.16 12.13
CA SER A 54 -17.01 -16.48 12.44
C SER A 54 -17.27 -16.77 13.92
N MET A 55 -16.21 -16.98 14.72
CA MET A 55 -16.31 -17.18 16.18
C MET A 55 -16.50 -15.86 16.94
N ASN A 56 -16.18 -14.72 16.32
CA ASN A 56 -16.31 -13.39 16.92
C ASN A 56 -17.62 -12.72 16.44
N GLN A 57 -18.75 -13.28 16.89
CA GLN A 57 -20.11 -12.88 16.46
C GLN A 57 -20.65 -11.60 17.12
N LYS A 58 -19.92 -10.98 18.05
CA LYS A 58 -20.35 -9.70 18.59
C LYS A 58 -20.00 -8.57 17.62
N PRO A 59 -20.97 -7.80 17.13
CA PRO A 59 -20.71 -6.55 16.44
C PRO A 59 -20.36 -5.53 17.53
N GLU A 60 -19.15 -5.62 18.06
CA GLU A 60 -18.55 -4.48 18.72
C GLU A 60 -18.50 -3.38 17.65
N GLU A 61 -19.26 -2.29 17.85
CA GLU A 61 -19.18 -1.07 17.04
C GLU A 61 -17.78 -0.48 17.20
N TYR A 62 -16.79 -1.03 16.49
CA TYR A 62 -15.43 -0.51 16.50
C TYR A 62 -15.37 0.76 15.65
N ASN A 63 -15.90 1.85 16.17
CA ASN A 63 -15.19 3.12 16.14
C ASN A 63 -14.01 2.98 17.10
N HIS A 64 -12.88 2.44 16.63
CA HIS A 64 -11.51 2.60 17.16
C HIS A 64 -10.66 1.37 16.85
N CYS A 65 -9.67 1.56 15.97
CA CYS A 65 -8.46 0.75 15.98
C CYS A 65 -7.64 1.16 17.21
N SER A 66 -7.77 0.44 18.30
CA SER A 66 -6.82 0.52 19.42
C SER A 66 -6.78 -0.81 20.17
N ASP A 67 -5.96 -1.73 19.68
CA ASP A 67 -5.35 -2.74 20.53
C ASP A 67 -4.18 -2.06 21.25
N SER A 68 -4.37 -1.82 22.55
CA SER A 68 -3.36 -1.25 23.42
C SER A 68 -2.43 -2.36 23.92
N SER A 69 -1.18 -2.36 23.48
CA SER A 69 -0.01 -2.65 24.32
C SER A 69 1.29 -2.58 23.50
N THR A 70 1.81 -1.37 23.33
CA THR A 70 3.08 -0.91 23.94
C THR A 70 3.30 0.55 23.54
N SER A 71 3.69 1.34 24.52
CA SER A 71 4.02 2.76 24.49
C SER A 71 4.73 3.25 23.20
N ASP A 72 4.16 4.23 22.51
CA ASP A 72 4.72 5.59 22.40
C ASP A 72 3.98 6.43 21.34
N ASN A 73 3.54 7.62 21.77
CA ASN A 73 3.22 8.83 21.00
C ASN A 73 2.86 8.70 19.52
N SER A 74 1.58 8.49 19.23
CA SER A 74 0.76 9.55 18.61
C SER A 74 -0.68 9.06 18.56
N SER A 75 -1.61 9.95 18.83
CA SER A 75 -2.99 9.80 18.36
C SER A 75 -2.93 9.65 16.83
N LEU A 76 -2.80 8.42 16.34
CA LEU A 76 -2.86 8.11 14.92
C LEU A 76 -4.17 8.69 14.43
N LEU A 77 -4.09 9.70 13.58
CA LEU A 77 -5.22 10.31 12.88
C LEU A 77 -5.98 9.18 12.15
N THR A 78 -6.97 8.62 12.84
CA THR A 78 -7.90 7.60 12.34
C THR A 78 -9.03 8.23 11.53
N SER A 79 -8.98 9.55 11.36
CA SER A 79 -10.08 10.40 10.90
C SER A 79 -10.48 10.21 9.44
N ASP A 80 -9.61 9.64 8.60
CA ASP A 80 -9.86 9.53 7.14
C ASP A 80 -10.01 8.06 6.66
N ILE A 81 -10.34 7.12 7.54
CA ILE A 81 -10.59 5.75 7.11
C ILE A 81 -11.96 5.67 6.44
N GLN A 82 -11.96 5.50 5.11
CA GLN A 82 -13.18 5.23 4.35
C GLN A 82 -13.44 3.73 4.28
N LYS A 83 -14.52 3.27 4.92
CA LYS A 83 -15.00 1.88 4.77
C LYS A 83 -15.55 1.67 3.35
N ILE A 84 -15.16 0.55 2.74
CA ILE A 84 -15.66 0.14 1.42
C ILE A 84 -16.79 -0.87 1.63
N ASP A 85 -18.03 -0.45 1.39
CA ASP A 85 -19.20 -1.34 1.45
C ASP A 85 -19.55 -1.97 0.08
N ASP A 86 -19.19 -1.30 -1.02
CA ASP A 86 -19.42 -1.76 -2.39
C ASP A 86 -18.14 -1.68 -3.22
N ILE A 87 -17.64 -2.85 -3.63
CA ILE A 87 -16.42 -3.00 -4.43
C ILE A 87 -16.59 -2.41 -5.83
N HIS A 88 -17.78 -2.51 -6.45
CA HIS A 88 -18.02 -1.97 -7.78
C HIS A 88 -17.99 -0.44 -7.77
N LYS A 89 -18.70 0.18 -6.82
CA LYS A 89 -18.66 1.64 -6.63
C LYS A 89 -17.25 2.14 -6.35
N PHE A 90 -16.49 1.42 -5.52
CA PHE A 90 -15.09 1.75 -5.25
C PHE A 90 -14.22 1.66 -6.51
N LYS A 91 -14.33 0.58 -7.29
CA LYS A 91 -13.53 0.40 -8.51
C LYS A 91 -13.82 1.45 -9.58
N THR A 92 -15.08 1.85 -9.75
CA THR A 92 -15.47 2.84 -10.78
C THR A 92 -15.17 4.28 -10.37
N SER A 93 -15.10 4.57 -9.07
CA SER A 93 -14.77 5.92 -8.58
C SER A 93 -13.28 6.26 -8.61
N HIS A 94 -12.41 5.26 -8.84
CA HIS A 94 -10.96 5.44 -8.86
C HIS A 94 -10.38 5.35 -10.27
N ARG A 95 -9.30 6.10 -10.49
CA ARG A 95 -8.55 6.03 -11.75
C ARG A 95 -7.83 4.69 -11.84
N LEU A 96 -7.83 4.12 -13.05
CA LEU A 96 -7.02 2.96 -13.36
C LEU A 96 -5.62 3.40 -13.76
N TYR A 97 -4.61 2.63 -13.35
CA TYR A 97 -3.26 2.81 -13.86
C TYR A 97 -3.21 2.48 -15.35
N PRO A 98 -2.35 3.17 -16.12
CA PRO A 98 -2.14 2.81 -17.52
C PRO A 98 -1.58 1.39 -17.63
N ALA A 99 -1.83 0.76 -18.78
CA ALA A 99 -1.20 -0.51 -19.11
C ALA A 99 0.32 -0.32 -19.17
N HIS A 100 1.06 -1.33 -18.70
CA HIS A 100 2.52 -1.33 -18.77
C HIS A 100 2.96 -1.35 -20.24
N THR A 101 3.96 -0.55 -20.59
CA THR A 101 4.59 -0.56 -21.92
C THR A 101 5.70 -1.60 -21.95
N SER A 102 5.71 -2.48 -22.96
CA SER A 102 6.80 -3.45 -23.15
C SER A 102 8.15 -2.74 -23.28
N PHE A 103 9.20 -3.36 -22.71
CA PHE A 103 10.58 -2.90 -22.83
C PHE A 103 11.17 -3.09 -24.24
#